data_AF-A0A1M6Q0E7-F1
#
_entry.id   AF-A0A1M6Q0E7-F1
#
_cell.length_a   1.000
_cell.length_b   1.000
_cell.length_c   1.000
_cell.angle_alpha   90.00
_cell.angle_beta   90.00
_cell.angle_gamma   90.00
#
_symmetry.space_group_name_H-M   'P 1'
#
loop_
_entity.id
_entity.type
_entity.pdbx_description
1 polymer ?
#
loop_
_entity_poly.entity_id
_entity_poly.type
_entity_poly.pdbx_seq_one_letter_code
_entity_poly.pdbx_strand_id
1 'polypeptide(L)'
;MATIFGVDSAERPTTLVSNGQTLYDWVTSKAGQAPAFWGRYIGGSYAITSDEVTFLHNKNCKILLIYNGATSSSVSSTDGTADGQKAAKAANALNVPSTTAIYADIEQPWKPTSTWIKGFAKTLYNNQFGPGFYANTVTGYFNTPYTTAYKEDTTYVGNHSSLVWPCQPEPGSSTAAGRPTWNPTPPPCLSQSNITFWQYAENCYGTKNKGNTYAISVDLDEARDSAATINLW
;
A
#
# COMPACT_ATOMS: atom_id res chain seq x y z
N MET A 1 -9.10 -5.16 18.58
CA MET A 1 -8.30 -6.12 17.77
C MET A 1 -6.87 -5.67 17.84
N ALA A 2 -5.91 -6.60 17.85
CA ALA A 2 -4.50 -6.24 17.78
C ALA A 2 -4.15 -5.70 16.39
N THR A 3 -3.29 -4.69 16.34
CA THR A 3 -2.68 -4.16 15.11
C THR A 3 -1.19 -4.43 15.13
N ILE A 4 -0.63 -4.66 13.94
CA ILE A 4 0.80 -4.80 13.71
C ILE A 4 1.34 -3.53 13.05
N PHE A 5 2.57 -3.17 13.43
CA PHE A 5 3.28 -2.01 12.89
C PHE A 5 3.96 -2.36 11.57
N GLY A 6 3.81 -1.49 10.58
CA GLY A 6 4.55 -1.53 9.33
C GLY A 6 4.89 -0.12 8.87
N VAL A 7 5.50 -0.05 7.70
CA VAL A 7 5.89 1.21 7.05
C VAL A 7 5.78 1.04 5.54
N ASP A 8 5.79 2.13 4.80
CA ASP A 8 6.06 2.12 3.36
C ASP A 8 7.09 3.19 2.99
N SER A 9 7.76 3.01 1.85
CA SER A 9 8.74 4.00 1.38
C SER A 9 8.98 3.87 -0.11
N ALA A 10 9.28 4.97 -0.79
CA ALA A 10 9.80 4.94 -2.15
C ALA A 10 11.25 4.41 -2.20
N GLU A 11 12.10 4.89 -1.30
CA GLU A 11 13.49 4.47 -1.16
C GLU A 11 13.58 3.01 -0.69
N ARG A 12 14.62 2.29 -1.12
CA ARG A 12 14.78 0.87 -0.81
C ARG A 12 15.17 0.66 0.67
N PRO A 13 14.64 -0.37 1.36
CA PRO A 13 15.06 -0.72 2.72
C PRO A 13 16.55 -1.07 2.83
N THR A 14 17.18 -1.48 1.72
CA THR A 14 18.62 -1.78 1.62
C THR A 14 19.49 -0.54 1.43
N THR A 15 18.90 0.63 1.12
CA THR A 15 19.64 1.86 0.89
C THR A 15 20.42 2.25 2.14
N LEU A 16 21.70 2.56 1.98
CA LEU A 16 22.53 3.02 3.09
C LEU A 16 22.22 4.47 3.41
N VAL A 17 21.86 4.74 4.66
CA VAL A 17 21.66 6.10 5.16
C VAL A 17 23.00 6.69 5.66
N SER A 18 23.02 7.98 5.95
CA SER A 18 24.24 8.75 6.26
C SER A 18 25.19 8.12 7.30
N ASN A 19 24.67 7.38 8.28
CA ASN A 19 25.47 6.70 9.31
C ASN A 19 25.96 5.30 8.89
N GLY A 20 25.71 4.87 7.66
CA GLY A 20 26.12 3.57 7.11
C GLY A 20 25.20 2.41 7.42
N GLN A 21 24.09 2.62 8.16
CA GLN A 21 23.06 1.60 8.34
C GLN A 21 22.18 1.47 7.09
N THR A 22 21.54 0.32 6.90
CA THR A 22 20.44 0.22 5.95
C THR A 22 19.25 1.06 6.42
N LEU A 23 18.41 1.53 5.49
CA LEU A 23 17.18 2.24 5.82
C LEU A 23 16.29 1.38 6.73
N TYR A 24 16.25 0.07 6.51
CA TYR A 24 15.53 -0.86 7.38
C TYR A 24 16.01 -0.81 8.84
N ASP A 25 17.33 -0.90 9.05
CA ASP A 25 17.90 -0.90 10.40
C ASP A 25 17.75 0.49 11.05
N TRP A 26 17.82 1.57 10.26
CA TRP A 26 17.53 2.93 10.72
C TRP A 26 16.09 3.06 11.22
N VAL A 27 15.11 2.65 10.42
CA VAL A 27 13.68 2.68 10.78
C VAL A 27 13.42 1.83 12.01
N THR A 28 13.98 0.61 12.07
CA THR A 28 13.84 -0.27 13.24
C THR A 28 14.33 0.40 14.52
N SER A 29 15.48 1.09 14.47
CA SER A 29 16.04 1.84 15.59
C SER A 29 15.15 3.01 16.01
N LYS A 30 14.61 3.78 15.05
CA LYS A 30 13.74 4.93 15.32
C LYS A 30 12.37 4.53 15.85
N ALA A 31 11.80 3.46 15.31
CA ALA A 31 10.52 2.92 15.72
C ALA A 31 10.59 2.19 17.07
N GLY A 32 11.77 1.73 17.49
CA GLY A 32 11.96 0.87 18.65
C GLY A 32 11.46 -0.57 18.45
N GLN A 33 11.04 -0.92 17.23
CA GLN A 33 10.53 -2.22 16.84
C GLN A 33 10.78 -2.44 15.35
N ALA A 34 11.11 -3.67 14.96
CA ALA A 34 11.17 -4.03 13.54
C ALA A 34 9.77 -3.97 12.91
N PRO A 35 9.61 -3.40 11.70
CA PRO A 35 8.33 -3.41 11.00
C PRO A 35 7.97 -4.85 10.61
N ALA A 36 6.72 -5.24 10.89
CA ALA A 36 6.20 -6.55 10.51
C ALA A 36 5.96 -6.66 9.00
N PHE A 37 5.73 -5.52 8.34
CA PHE A 37 5.62 -5.42 6.89
C PHE A 37 6.20 -4.11 6.36
N TRP A 38 6.57 -4.11 5.08
CA TRP A 38 7.07 -2.95 4.35
C TRP A 38 6.32 -2.78 3.01
N GLY A 39 5.68 -1.64 2.81
CA GLY A 39 5.01 -1.26 1.57
C GLY A 39 6.01 -0.91 0.47
N ARG A 40 5.94 -1.63 -0.65
CA ARG A 40 6.91 -1.51 -1.75
C ARG A 40 6.24 -1.53 -3.13
N TYR A 41 6.82 -0.72 -4.01
CA TYR A 41 6.26 -0.43 -5.32
C TYR A 41 6.56 -1.52 -6.36
N ILE A 42 5.63 -1.72 -7.29
CA ILE A 42 5.76 -2.53 -8.50
C ILE A 42 5.16 -1.78 -9.72
N GLY A 43 5.60 -2.16 -10.92
CA GLY A 43 4.99 -1.74 -12.18
C GLY A 43 5.33 -0.32 -12.67
N GLY A 44 5.82 0.57 -11.80
CA GLY A 44 6.27 1.92 -12.15
C GLY A 44 7.65 2.26 -11.57
N SER A 45 7.81 3.50 -11.11
CA SER A 45 9.02 3.99 -10.46
C SER A 45 9.25 3.27 -9.12
N TYR A 46 10.50 3.23 -8.65
CA TYR A 46 10.87 2.65 -7.34
C TYR A 46 10.54 1.15 -7.18
N ALA A 47 10.34 0.44 -8.29
CA ALA A 47 9.98 -0.97 -8.29
C ALA A 47 10.97 -1.81 -7.47
N ILE A 48 10.41 -2.66 -6.60
CA ILE A 48 11.13 -3.62 -5.78
C ILE A 48 11.90 -4.62 -6.65
N THR A 49 13.09 -5.04 -6.19
CA THR A 49 13.91 -6.06 -6.86
C THR A 49 13.92 -7.38 -6.09
N SER A 50 14.31 -8.48 -6.75
CA SER A 50 14.42 -9.79 -6.10
C SER A 50 15.40 -9.82 -4.91
N ASP A 51 16.48 -9.02 -4.97
CA ASP A 51 17.43 -8.88 -3.86
C ASP A 51 16.78 -8.18 -2.66
N GLU A 52 15.97 -7.17 -2.92
CA GLU A 52 15.24 -6.42 -1.91
C GLU A 52 14.14 -7.26 -1.25
N VAL A 53 13.45 -8.08 -2.04
CA VAL A 53 12.50 -9.10 -1.57
C VAL A 53 13.19 -10.08 -0.62
N THR A 54 14.32 -10.64 -1.06
CA THR A 54 15.10 -11.58 -0.26
C THR A 54 15.57 -10.94 1.04
N PHE A 55 16.02 -9.68 0.99
CA PHE A 55 16.42 -8.92 2.17
C PHE A 55 15.28 -8.79 3.19
N LEU A 56 14.08 -8.38 2.75
CA LEU A 56 12.93 -8.19 3.64
C LEU A 56 12.48 -9.52 4.26
N HIS A 57 12.35 -10.59 3.46
CA HIS A 57 11.96 -11.90 3.98
C HIS A 57 12.99 -12.46 4.98
N ASN A 58 14.29 -12.25 4.75
CA ASN A 58 15.34 -12.65 5.70
C ASN A 58 15.25 -11.90 7.04
N LYS A 59 14.58 -10.75 7.07
CA LYS A 59 14.29 -9.97 8.29
C LYS A 59 12.93 -10.34 8.92
N ASN A 60 12.25 -11.39 8.42
CA ASN A 60 10.86 -11.72 8.73
C ASN A 60 9.89 -10.55 8.51
N CYS A 61 10.20 -9.68 7.55
CA CYS A 61 9.38 -8.54 7.17
C CYS A 61 8.59 -8.89 5.91
N LYS A 62 7.27 -8.82 6.01
CA LYS A 62 6.34 -9.05 4.91
C LYS A 62 6.33 -7.87 3.94
N ILE A 63 5.82 -8.06 2.73
CA ILE A 63 5.75 -7.03 1.69
C ILE A 63 4.29 -6.70 1.39
N LEU A 64 3.95 -5.41 1.53
CA LEU A 64 2.67 -4.84 1.09
C LEU A 64 2.88 -4.28 -0.33
N LEU A 65 2.23 -4.87 -1.35
CA LEU A 65 2.49 -4.50 -2.74
C LEU A 65 1.68 -3.29 -3.19
N ILE A 66 2.39 -2.30 -3.75
CA ILE A 66 1.83 -1.04 -4.22
C ILE A 66 2.06 -0.93 -5.73
N TYR A 67 1.00 -0.82 -6.52
CA TYR A 67 1.10 -0.56 -7.95
C TYR A 67 1.02 0.94 -8.22
N ASN A 68 2.15 1.54 -8.62
CA ASN A 68 2.28 2.94 -9.00
C ASN A 68 2.51 3.14 -10.51
N GLY A 69 2.13 2.15 -11.33
CA GLY A 69 2.19 2.28 -12.79
C GLY A 69 0.96 2.95 -13.41
N ALA A 70 -0.06 3.24 -12.61
CA ALA A 70 -1.24 4.02 -13.02
C ALA A 70 -0.88 5.51 -13.16
N THR A 71 -1.68 6.25 -13.92
CA THR A 71 -1.54 7.70 -14.10
C THR A 71 -2.87 8.39 -13.88
N SER A 72 -2.83 9.70 -13.62
CA SER A 72 -4.05 10.53 -13.54
C SER A 72 -4.97 10.36 -14.77
N SER A 73 -4.39 10.18 -15.96
CA SER A 73 -5.14 9.93 -17.19
C SER A 73 -5.70 8.51 -17.27
N SER A 74 -4.97 7.50 -16.82
CA SER A 74 -5.42 6.12 -16.88
C SER A 74 -6.58 5.87 -15.91
N VAL A 75 -6.50 6.38 -14.67
CA VAL A 75 -7.57 6.21 -13.69
C VAL A 75 -8.85 6.97 -14.07
N SER A 76 -8.71 8.07 -14.81
CA SER A 76 -9.84 8.85 -15.33
C SER A 76 -10.50 8.24 -16.57
N SER A 77 -9.97 7.11 -17.08
CA SER A 77 -10.54 6.41 -18.22
C SER A 77 -11.76 5.57 -17.84
N THR A 78 -12.41 5.00 -18.84
CA THR A 78 -13.53 4.08 -18.66
C THR A 78 -13.12 2.60 -18.58
N ASP A 79 -11.83 2.28 -18.44
CA ASP A 79 -11.35 0.89 -18.33
C ASP A 79 -10.04 0.77 -17.53
N GLY A 80 -10.07 -0.01 -16.45
CA GLY A 80 -8.90 -0.29 -15.61
C GLY A 80 -8.17 -1.58 -15.96
N THR A 81 -8.61 -2.30 -16.99
CA THR A 81 -8.04 -3.60 -17.39
C THR A 81 -6.56 -3.49 -17.73
N ALA A 82 -6.16 -2.45 -18.47
CA ALA A 82 -4.77 -2.28 -18.88
C ALA A 82 -3.82 -2.12 -17.68
N ASP A 83 -4.23 -1.35 -16.68
CA ASP A 83 -3.42 -1.16 -15.46
C ASP A 83 -3.43 -2.42 -14.59
N GLY A 84 -4.57 -3.11 -14.48
CA GLY A 84 -4.65 -4.41 -13.80
C GLY A 84 -3.73 -5.46 -14.44
N GLN A 85 -3.63 -5.51 -15.77
CA GLN A 85 -2.74 -6.43 -16.48
C GLN A 85 -1.27 -6.09 -16.24
N LYS A 86 -0.91 -4.80 -16.23
CA LYS A 86 0.46 -4.36 -15.93
C LYS A 86 0.84 -4.71 -14.49
N ALA A 87 -0.06 -4.49 -13.53
CA ALA A 87 0.13 -4.84 -12.13
C ALA A 87 0.34 -6.35 -11.94
N ALA A 88 -0.53 -7.19 -12.51
CA ALA A 88 -0.40 -8.64 -12.47
C ALA A 88 0.89 -9.13 -13.14
N LYS A 89 1.27 -8.56 -14.29
CA LYS A 89 2.52 -8.88 -14.97
C LYS A 89 3.74 -8.55 -14.09
N ALA A 90 3.74 -7.41 -13.43
CA ALA A 90 4.83 -7.01 -12.54
C ALA A 90 4.95 -7.94 -11.33
N ALA A 91 3.83 -8.32 -10.72
CA ALA A 91 3.79 -9.27 -9.61
C ALA A 91 4.27 -10.68 -10.03
N ASN A 92 3.80 -11.18 -11.18
CA ASN A 92 4.23 -12.47 -11.72
C ASN A 92 5.73 -12.51 -12.03
N ALA A 93 6.31 -11.41 -12.55
CA ALA A 93 7.74 -11.31 -12.81
C ALA A 93 8.61 -11.44 -11.54
N LEU A 94 8.03 -11.16 -10.38
CA LEU A 94 8.65 -11.27 -9.05
C LEU A 94 8.30 -12.58 -8.33
N ASN A 95 7.53 -13.47 -8.97
CA ASN A 95 6.98 -14.69 -8.36
C ASN A 95 6.18 -14.42 -7.08
N VAL A 96 5.42 -13.32 -7.07
CA VAL A 96 4.51 -13.01 -5.96
C VAL A 96 3.50 -14.16 -5.82
N PRO A 97 3.27 -14.69 -4.61
CA PRO A 97 2.30 -15.74 -4.38
C PRO A 97 0.88 -15.32 -4.80
N SER A 98 0.11 -16.27 -5.33
CA SER A 98 -1.34 -16.09 -5.53
C SER A 98 -2.01 -15.61 -4.23
N THR A 99 -3.14 -14.95 -4.37
CA THR A 99 -3.94 -14.28 -3.32
C THR A 99 -3.31 -13.05 -2.67
N THR A 100 -2.02 -12.78 -2.89
CA THR A 100 -1.40 -11.53 -2.41
C THR A 100 -2.17 -10.32 -2.95
N ALA A 101 -2.44 -9.36 -2.08
CA ALA A 101 -3.14 -8.14 -2.48
C ALA A 101 -2.18 -7.16 -3.18
N ILE A 102 -2.66 -6.50 -4.23
CA ILE A 102 -1.95 -5.43 -4.93
C ILE A 102 -2.79 -4.17 -4.85
N TYR A 103 -2.24 -3.14 -4.22
CA TYR A 103 -2.92 -1.87 -3.99
C TYR A 103 -2.60 -0.91 -5.13
N ALA A 104 -3.61 -0.48 -5.89
CA ALA A 104 -3.42 0.66 -6.77
C ALA A 104 -3.18 1.91 -5.93
N ASP A 105 -2.11 2.62 -6.25
CA ASP A 105 -1.76 3.91 -5.67
C ASP A 105 -2.59 5.02 -6.35
N ILE A 106 -3.59 5.56 -5.64
CA ILE A 106 -4.47 6.62 -6.15
C ILE A 106 -4.17 7.91 -5.41
N GLU A 107 -3.33 8.73 -6.03
CA GLU A 107 -2.91 10.01 -5.48
C GLU A 107 -3.93 11.13 -5.75
N GLN A 108 -3.90 12.17 -4.92
CA GLN A 108 -4.61 13.41 -5.23
C GLN A 108 -3.82 14.26 -6.24
N PRO A 109 -4.47 14.97 -7.18
CA PRO A 109 -5.92 15.17 -7.33
C PRO A 109 -6.56 14.25 -8.38
N TRP A 110 -6.16 12.98 -8.49
CA TRP A 110 -6.63 12.09 -9.57
C TRP A 110 -8.12 11.80 -9.44
N LYS A 111 -8.76 11.50 -10.59
CA LYS A 111 -10.22 11.31 -10.71
C LYS A 111 -10.56 9.91 -11.20
N PRO A 112 -10.38 8.87 -10.36
CA PRO A 112 -10.71 7.51 -10.75
C PRO A 112 -12.19 7.41 -11.17
N THR A 113 -12.51 6.58 -12.15
CA THR A 113 -13.91 6.26 -12.47
C THR A 113 -14.34 4.95 -11.83
N SER A 114 -15.65 4.74 -11.63
CA SER A 114 -16.16 3.45 -11.13
C SER A 114 -15.86 2.32 -12.11
N THR A 115 -15.85 2.60 -13.42
CA THR A 115 -15.52 1.59 -14.43
C THR A 115 -14.03 1.22 -14.40
N TRP A 116 -13.14 2.18 -14.16
CA TRP A 116 -11.72 1.89 -13.96
C TRP A 116 -11.50 1.00 -12.73
N ILE A 117 -12.12 1.33 -11.58
CA ILE A 117 -12.04 0.54 -10.34
C ILE A 117 -12.49 -0.91 -10.58
N LYS A 118 -13.66 -1.11 -11.22
CA LYS A 118 -14.17 -2.44 -11.56
C LYS A 118 -13.23 -3.21 -12.49
N GLY A 119 -12.73 -2.55 -13.54
CA GLY A 119 -11.83 -3.17 -14.52
C GLY A 119 -10.50 -3.62 -13.89
N PHE A 120 -9.90 -2.75 -13.06
CA PHE A 120 -8.69 -3.07 -12.31
C PHE A 120 -8.92 -4.26 -11.37
N ALA A 121 -9.98 -4.19 -10.55
CA ALA A 121 -10.29 -5.21 -9.56
C ALA A 121 -10.55 -6.59 -10.18
N LYS A 122 -11.42 -6.65 -11.19
CA LYS A 122 -11.72 -7.87 -11.94
C LYS A 122 -10.48 -8.47 -12.58
N THR A 123 -9.60 -7.63 -13.12
CA THR A 123 -8.39 -8.09 -13.81
C THR A 123 -7.40 -8.73 -12.83
N LEU A 124 -7.16 -8.11 -11.67
CA LEU A 124 -6.29 -8.70 -10.65
C LEU A 124 -6.85 -10.01 -10.13
N TYR A 125 -8.15 -10.05 -9.82
CA TYR A 125 -8.82 -11.27 -9.35
C TYR A 125 -8.68 -12.42 -10.35
N ASN A 126 -8.91 -12.15 -11.65
CA ASN A 126 -8.76 -13.16 -12.70
C ASN A 126 -7.31 -13.62 -12.91
N ASN A 127 -6.34 -12.81 -12.48
CA ASN A 127 -4.92 -13.18 -12.43
C ASN A 127 -4.51 -13.74 -11.05
N GLN A 128 -5.47 -14.15 -10.22
CA GLN A 128 -5.26 -14.75 -8.90
C GLN A 128 -4.61 -13.83 -7.86
N PHE A 129 -4.76 -12.51 -7.98
CA PHE A 129 -4.33 -11.54 -6.97
C PHE A 129 -5.52 -10.85 -6.30
N GLY A 130 -5.33 -10.43 -5.06
CA GLY A 130 -6.33 -9.62 -4.35
C GLY A 130 -6.29 -8.17 -4.85
N PRO A 131 -7.42 -7.57 -5.27
CA PRO A 131 -7.42 -6.16 -5.62
C PRO A 131 -7.45 -5.28 -4.36
N GLY A 132 -6.61 -4.25 -4.34
CA GLY A 132 -6.57 -3.25 -3.29
C GLY A 132 -6.52 -1.83 -3.84
N PHE A 133 -6.89 -0.85 -3.02
CA PHE A 133 -6.81 0.57 -3.35
C PHE A 133 -6.25 1.36 -2.16
N TYR A 134 -5.12 2.02 -2.39
CA TYR A 134 -4.60 3.06 -1.51
C TYR A 134 -5.18 4.40 -1.95
N ALA A 135 -5.80 5.14 -1.03
CA ALA A 135 -6.42 6.43 -1.37
C ALA A 135 -6.71 7.30 -0.14
N ASN A 136 -6.84 8.61 -0.38
CA ASN A 136 -7.49 9.51 0.56
C ASN A 136 -9.00 9.28 0.54
N THR A 137 -9.56 8.88 1.68
CA THR A 137 -10.97 8.55 1.88
C THR A 137 -11.76 9.65 2.59
N VAL A 138 -11.13 10.80 2.88
CA VAL A 138 -11.79 11.96 3.50
C VAL A 138 -12.01 13.05 2.45
N THR A 139 -10.99 13.32 1.64
CA THR A 139 -11.02 14.36 0.60
C THR A 139 -10.68 13.77 -0.78
N GLY A 140 -11.02 14.51 -1.84
CA GLY A 140 -10.71 14.12 -3.21
C GLY A 140 -11.84 13.33 -3.89
N TYR A 141 -11.48 12.61 -4.95
CA TYR A 141 -12.45 12.04 -5.91
C TYR A 141 -12.62 10.53 -5.82
N PHE A 142 -12.00 9.85 -4.84
CA PHE A 142 -12.03 8.39 -4.73
C PHE A 142 -13.37 7.83 -4.20
N ASN A 143 -13.95 8.46 -3.18
CA ASN A 143 -15.09 7.90 -2.46
C ASN A 143 -16.32 7.61 -3.33
N THR A 144 -16.72 8.56 -4.18
CA THR A 144 -17.90 8.42 -5.05
C THR A 144 -17.75 7.27 -6.06
N PRO A 145 -16.72 7.22 -6.93
CA PRO A 145 -16.55 6.14 -7.88
C PRO A 145 -16.31 4.79 -7.20
N TYR A 146 -15.58 4.73 -6.08
CA TYR A 146 -15.43 3.50 -5.31
C TYR A 146 -16.77 3.01 -4.76
N THR A 147 -17.57 3.90 -4.16
CA THR A 147 -18.91 3.55 -3.64
C THR A 147 -19.84 3.05 -4.74
N THR A 148 -19.78 3.66 -5.93
CA THR A 148 -20.54 3.20 -7.10
C THR A 148 -20.08 1.81 -7.52
N ALA A 149 -18.77 1.61 -7.69
CA ALA A 149 -18.21 0.30 -8.05
C ALA A 149 -18.54 -0.79 -7.02
N TYR A 150 -18.45 -0.47 -5.73
CA TYR A 150 -18.78 -1.35 -4.61
C TYR A 150 -20.22 -1.85 -4.67
N LYS A 151 -21.17 -0.97 -5.03
CA LYS A 151 -22.60 -1.32 -5.14
C LYS A 151 -22.93 -2.07 -6.43
N GLU A 152 -22.29 -1.71 -7.53
CA GLU A 152 -22.58 -2.28 -8.86
C GLU A 152 -21.87 -3.61 -9.13
N ASP A 153 -20.70 -3.84 -8.52
CA ASP A 153 -19.87 -5.02 -8.72
C ASP A 153 -19.59 -5.72 -7.38
N THR A 154 -20.57 -6.50 -6.94
CA THR A 154 -20.49 -7.25 -5.69
C THR A 154 -19.47 -8.39 -5.76
N THR A 155 -19.07 -8.82 -6.96
CA THR A 155 -18.16 -9.96 -7.16
C THR A 155 -16.72 -9.56 -6.92
N TYR A 156 -16.28 -8.45 -7.53
CA TYR A 156 -14.87 -8.05 -7.51
C TYR A 156 -14.59 -6.85 -6.60
N VAL A 157 -15.61 -6.08 -6.20
CA VAL A 157 -15.44 -4.88 -5.37
C VAL A 157 -16.21 -5.00 -4.04
N GLY A 158 -17.52 -5.27 -4.09
CA GLY A 158 -18.48 -5.11 -2.99
C GLY A 158 -18.42 -6.09 -1.81
N ASN A 159 -18.15 -7.38 -2.03
CA ASN A 159 -18.19 -8.39 -0.96
C ASN A 159 -16.82 -8.66 -0.33
N HIS A 160 -16.12 -7.60 0.09
CA HIS A 160 -14.74 -7.67 0.62
C HIS A 160 -13.70 -8.20 -0.36
N SER A 161 -14.06 -8.33 -1.63
CA SER A 161 -13.14 -8.75 -2.69
C SER A 161 -12.09 -7.69 -2.99
N SER A 162 -12.42 -6.41 -2.79
CA SER A 162 -11.43 -5.33 -2.88
C SER A 162 -11.12 -4.71 -1.52
N LEU A 163 -9.83 -4.58 -1.22
CA LEU A 163 -9.33 -4.02 0.02
C LEU A 163 -9.12 -2.51 -0.12
N VAL A 164 -9.33 -1.77 0.96
CA VAL A 164 -9.03 -0.34 1.01
C VAL A 164 -7.97 -0.09 2.07
N TRP A 165 -6.96 0.68 1.70
CA TRP A 165 -5.90 1.22 2.55
C TRP A 165 -6.04 2.75 2.58
N PRO A 166 -6.76 3.29 3.57
CA PRO A 166 -6.91 4.73 3.72
C PRO A 166 -5.60 5.37 4.19
N CYS A 167 -5.31 6.59 3.71
CA CYS A 167 -4.27 7.47 4.26
C CYS A 167 -4.82 8.52 5.24
N GLN A 168 -5.99 8.30 5.82
CA GLN A 168 -6.61 9.27 6.75
C GLN A 168 -7.32 8.59 7.92
N PRO A 169 -7.35 9.21 9.11
CA PRO A 169 -6.66 10.46 9.45
C PRO A 169 -5.14 10.27 9.62
N GLU A 170 -4.39 11.37 9.65
CA GLU A 170 -2.94 11.37 9.93
C GLU A 170 -2.63 12.05 11.28
N PRO A 171 -2.70 11.34 12.42
CA PRO A 171 -2.35 11.90 13.73
C PRO A 171 -0.88 12.30 13.86
N GLY A 172 0.00 11.82 12.97
CA GLY A 172 1.42 12.18 12.91
C GLY A 172 2.37 11.08 13.37
N SER A 173 3.66 11.35 13.21
CA SER A 173 4.74 10.39 13.46
C SER A 173 4.79 9.88 14.90
N SER A 174 5.06 8.59 15.08
CA SER A 174 5.21 7.95 16.38
C SER A 174 6.26 6.85 16.34
N THR A 175 6.68 6.35 17.51
CA THR A 175 7.34 5.04 17.62
C THR A 175 6.32 3.92 17.40
N ALA A 176 6.78 2.68 17.22
CA ALA A 176 5.87 1.53 17.10
C ALA A 176 5.02 1.33 18.37
N ALA A 177 5.58 1.55 19.56
CA ALA A 177 4.85 1.44 20.82
C ALA A 177 3.90 2.63 21.08
N GLY A 178 4.18 3.79 20.49
CA GLY A 178 3.37 5.02 20.61
C GLY A 178 2.36 5.22 19.48
N ARG A 179 2.14 4.20 18.65
CA ARG A 179 1.23 4.25 17.50
C ARG A 179 -0.22 4.59 17.92
N PRO A 180 -0.98 5.31 17.07
CA PRO A 180 -2.32 5.77 17.44
C PRO A 180 -3.27 4.60 17.68
N THR A 181 -4.39 4.87 18.36
CA THR A 181 -5.48 3.88 18.40
C THR A 181 -6.05 3.72 16.99
N TRP A 182 -6.22 2.47 16.54
CA TRP A 182 -6.82 2.13 15.24
C TRP A 182 -8.11 2.91 14.98
N ASN A 183 -8.04 3.89 14.07
CA ASN A 183 -9.17 4.73 13.72
C ASN A 183 -9.11 5.26 12.27
N PRO A 184 -8.85 4.40 11.26
CA PRO A 184 -8.89 4.85 9.86
C PRO A 184 -10.29 5.34 9.49
N THR A 185 -10.35 6.30 8.58
CA THR A 185 -11.61 6.74 7.97
C THR A 185 -11.91 5.88 6.74
N PRO A 186 -12.96 5.06 6.74
CA PRO A 186 -13.35 4.30 5.56
C PRO A 186 -14.09 5.18 4.53
N PRO A 187 -14.15 4.76 3.24
CA PRO A 187 -15.12 5.32 2.29
C PRO A 187 -16.57 5.18 2.82
N PRO A 188 -17.52 6.05 2.42
CA PRO A 188 -18.88 6.06 2.96
C PRO A 188 -19.67 4.75 2.83
N CYS A 189 -19.30 3.87 1.90
CA CYS A 189 -19.93 2.56 1.71
C CYS A 189 -19.36 1.45 2.60
N LEU A 190 -18.30 1.75 3.36
CA LEU A 190 -17.61 0.82 4.24
C LEU A 190 -17.66 1.31 5.70
N SER A 191 -17.38 0.38 6.61
CA SER A 191 -17.13 0.69 8.01
C SER A 191 -15.68 0.38 8.36
N GLN A 192 -15.22 0.82 9.53
CA GLN A 192 -13.86 0.53 10.00
C GLN A 192 -13.57 -0.97 10.10
N SER A 193 -14.59 -1.82 10.25
CA SER A 193 -14.37 -3.27 10.27
C SER A 193 -13.97 -3.85 8.91
N ASN A 194 -14.21 -3.12 7.82
CA ASN A 194 -13.80 -3.50 6.46
C ASN A 194 -12.37 -3.07 6.14
N ILE A 195 -11.74 -2.22 6.97
CA ILE A 195 -10.41 -1.69 6.71
C ILE A 195 -9.34 -2.62 7.27
N THR A 196 -8.33 -2.87 6.45
CA THR A 196 -7.25 -3.79 6.74
C THR A 196 -5.93 -3.09 7.05
N PHE A 197 -5.60 -2.08 6.24
CA PHE A 197 -4.39 -1.27 6.36
C PHE A 197 -4.79 0.18 6.59
N TRP A 198 -3.93 0.92 7.26
CA TRP A 198 -4.07 2.36 7.48
C TRP A 198 -2.69 3.00 7.49
N GLN A 199 -2.46 3.94 6.58
CA GLN A 199 -1.32 4.85 6.67
C GLN A 199 -1.72 6.00 7.57
N TYR A 200 -1.10 6.10 8.75
CA TYR A 200 -1.48 7.05 9.79
C TYR A 200 -0.50 8.22 9.93
N ALA A 201 0.62 8.20 9.21
CA ALA A 201 1.54 9.33 9.16
C ALA A 201 2.45 9.24 7.93
N GLU A 202 2.63 10.37 7.25
CA GLU A 202 3.63 10.50 6.19
C GLU A 202 4.91 11.19 6.69
N ASN A 203 5.98 11.15 5.89
CA ASN A 203 7.20 11.94 6.10
C ASN A 203 7.88 11.68 7.46
N CYS A 204 7.83 10.42 7.90
CA CYS A 204 8.40 9.99 9.16
C CYS A 204 9.85 9.49 9.00
N TYR A 205 10.53 9.37 10.15
CA TYR A 205 11.90 8.86 10.25
C TYR A 205 12.93 9.48 9.28
N GLY A 206 12.68 10.73 8.87
CA GLY A 206 13.46 11.45 7.88
C GLY A 206 14.97 11.31 8.06
N THR A 207 15.64 10.93 6.99
CA THR A 207 17.10 10.75 6.95
C THR A 207 17.64 11.05 5.56
N LYS A 208 18.95 10.92 5.35
CA LYS A 208 19.61 11.17 4.06
C LYS A 208 20.37 9.94 3.61
N ASN A 209 20.39 9.72 2.30
CA ASN A 209 21.23 8.71 1.66
C ASN A 209 22.72 8.97 1.96
N LYS A 210 23.50 7.89 2.11
CA LYS A 210 24.95 8.00 2.22
C LYS A 210 25.52 8.52 0.90
N GLY A 211 26.14 9.69 0.94
CA GLY A 211 26.80 10.30 -0.23
C GLY A 211 25.89 11.21 -1.08
N ASN A 212 24.66 11.49 -0.67
CA ASN A 212 23.80 12.49 -1.31
C ASN A 212 22.93 13.22 -0.27
N THR A 213 22.33 14.35 -0.65
CA THR A 213 21.57 15.21 0.29
C THR A 213 20.06 15.03 0.23
N TYR A 214 19.54 14.17 -0.65
CA TYR A 214 18.09 13.94 -0.76
C TYR A 214 17.54 13.34 0.54
N ALA A 215 16.42 13.91 0.98
CA ALA A 215 15.69 13.41 2.13
C ALA A 215 14.95 12.12 1.74
N ILE A 216 15.11 11.08 2.54
CA ILE A 216 14.32 9.86 2.49
C ILE A 216 13.09 10.08 3.38
N SER A 217 11.91 9.85 2.82
CA SER A 217 10.66 9.70 3.57
C SER A 217 10.35 8.23 3.79
N VAL A 218 9.86 7.91 4.98
CA VAL A 218 9.23 6.63 5.30
C VAL A 218 7.89 6.97 5.95
N ASP A 219 6.82 6.37 5.45
CA ASP A 219 5.48 6.58 5.95
C ASP A 219 5.12 5.42 6.91
N LEU A 220 4.22 5.68 7.86
CA LEU A 220 3.90 4.75 8.94
C LEU A 220 2.53 4.12 8.74
N ASP A 221 2.52 2.80 8.85
CA ASP A 221 1.34 1.99 8.63
C ASP A 221 0.98 1.12 9.83
N GLU A 222 -0.30 0.81 9.92
CA GLU A 222 -0.80 -0.29 10.71
C GLU A 222 -1.62 -1.25 9.86
N ALA A 223 -1.56 -2.53 10.23
CA ALA A 223 -2.46 -3.54 9.70
C ALA A 223 -3.18 -4.27 10.83
N ARG A 224 -4.42 -4.69 10.59
CA ARG A 224 -5.09 -5.64 11.49
C ARG A 224 -4.41 -7.00 11.38
N ASP A 225 -4.08 -7.60 12.52
CA ASP A 225 -3.31 -8.85 12.60
C ASP A 225 -3.94 -10.01 11.79
N SER A 226 -5.28 -10.11 11.79
CA SER A 226 -6.04 -11.11 11.02
C SER A 226 -5.86 -11.03 9.50
N ALA A 227 -5.32 -9.93 8.99
CA ALA A 227 -5.17 -9.70 7.56
C ALA A 227 -3.72 -9.74 7.08
N ALA A 228 -2.77 -9.69 8.01
CA ALA A 228 -1.34 -9.84 7.75
C ALA A 228 -0.99 -11.22 7.17
N THR A 229 -1.86 -12.21 7.37
CA THR A 229 -1.67 -13.59 6.91
C THR A 229 -2.15 -13.84 5.48
N ILE A 230 -3.04 -13.02 4.93
CA ILE A 230 -3.69 -13.29 3.62
C ILE A 230 -3.26 -12.27 2.56
N ASN A 231 -3.01 -11.02 2.95
CA ASN A 231 -2.89 -9.90 2.01
C ASN A 231 -1.46 -9.42 1.78
N LEU A 232 -0.49 -9.99 2.51
CA LEU A 232 0.92 -9.62 2.44
C LEU A 232 1.75 -10.77 1.86
N TRP A 233 2.79 -10.42 1.10
CA TRP A 233 3.80 -11.34 0.59
C TRP A 233 4.81 -11.68 1.68
#